data_AF-A0A351JV19-F1
#
_entry.id   AF-A0A351JV19-F1
#
_cell.length_a   1.000
_cell.length_b   1.000
_cell.length_c   1.000
_cell.angle_alpha   90.00
_cell.angle_beta   90.00
_cell.angle_gamma   90.00
#
_symmetry.space_group_name_H-M   'P 1'
#
loop_
_entity.id
_entity.type
_entity.pdbx_description
1 polymer ?
#
loop_
_entity_poly.entity_id
_entity_poly.type
_entity_poly.pdbx_seq_one_letter_code
_entity_poly.pdbx_strand_id
1 'polypeptide(L)'
;MPSRDPEHDREGELGPHPQVRPFLPHRREHGRKRHCGHNEAAHWSLLDDPVQSPRPRFDELLILSLCSASMTHEQVLEAWRRGGASRNRVLVELSEEGALDWAGRLVLGPTEARRLAASLLGRSPHAVDALGLLRDLVTDEDRYTREAAAQAAGTLLMQHFDEAYPVLGTWRTDPSPLVRRAVVLISGVAADAMRPDRARPLLRLLDPLLADRVREVRNALGGVLATTLFAAYPDDVFEELTYWSTSYDEQVLWHVATALGRAPAGIARRALIVLRRVSLHDRRYVRGAVTRALAHLSASCPDVVGAELRRWLEDEDRVVLAREALGRIGEDVTTPGLAPVRLSR
;
A
#
# COMPACT_ATOMS: atom_id res chain seq x y z
N MET A 1 -28.64 55.22 -20.86
CA MET A 1 -29.40 56.20 -20.05
C MET A 1 -30.64 56.62 -20.83
N PRO A 2 -31.85 56.63 -20.26
CA PRO A 2 -32.45 55.71 -19.28
C PRO A 2 -33.90 55.32 -19.68
N SER A 3 -34.50 54.37 -18.95
CA SER A 3 -35.94 54.23 -18.57
C SER A 3 -36.19 52.76 -18.15
N ARG A 4 -36.05 52.41 -16.87
CA ARG A 4 -37.09 52.38 -15.80
C ARG A 4 -38.25 51.41 -16.08
N ASP A 5 -38.17 50.21 -15.48
CA ASP A 5 -39.08 49.55 -14.50
C ASP A 5 -40.61 49.87 -14.54
N PRO A 6 -41.52 48.94 -14.11
CA PRO A 6 -41.34 48.08 -12.92
C PRO A 6 -42.04 46.68 -12.88
N GLU A 7 -41.65 45.94 -11.84
CA GLU A 7 -42.42 45.07 -10.92
C GLU A 7 -43.55 44.16 -11.47
N HIS A 8 -43.38 42.85 -11.26
CA HIS A 8 -44.48 42.05 -10.72
C HIS A 8 -43.99 40.92 -9.81
N ASP A 9 -44.36 41.08 -8.53
CA ASP A 9 -44.36 40.10 -7.45
C ASP A 9 -45.20 38.87 -7.80
N ARG A 10 -44.69 37.68 -7.47
CA ARG A 10 -45.53 36.56 -7.00
C ARG A 10 -44.82 35.78 -5.90
N GLU A 11 -45.30 36.06 -4.70
CA GLU A 11 -45.21 35.24 -3.50
C GLU A 11 -46.05 33.94 -3.63
N GLY A 12 -45.71 32.93 -2.83
CA GLY A 12 -46.49 31.70 -2.61
C GLY A 12 -45.78 30.47 -3.19
N GLU A 13 -45.48 29.39 -2.48
CA GLU A 13 -46.04 28.84 -1.24
C GLU A 13 -44.96 28.05 -0.47
N LEU A 14 -44.91 28.29 0.84
CA LEU A 14 -44.20 27.47 1.82
C LEU A 14 -45.10 26.28 2.19
N GLY A 15 -44.72 25.08 1.75
CA GLY A 15 -45.30 23.79 2.19
C GLY A 15 -44.52 23.18 3.36
N PRO A 16 -45.16 22.40 4.25
CA PRO A 16 -44.70 22.20 5.62
C PRO A 16 -43.64 21.10 5.80
N HIS A 17 -42.71 21.39 6.72
CA HIS A 17 -41.81 20.45 7.37
C HIS A 17 -42.55 19.29 8.07
N PRO A 18 -42.16 18.02 7.85
CA PRO A 18 -42.45 16.94 8.78
C PRO A 18 -41.36 16.82 9.85
N GLN A 19 -41.86 16.64 11.06
CA GLN A 19 -41.19 16.66 12.35
C GLN A 19 -40.14 15.55 12.53
N VAL A 20 -39.02 15.95 13.12
CA VAL A 20 -38.07 15.09 13.81
C VAL A 20 -38.73 14.49 15.06
N ARG A 21 -38.73 13.17 15.20
CA ARG A 21 -38.89 12.50 16.50
C ARG A 21 -37.61 11.75 16.86
N PRO A 22 -37.10 11.92 18.10
CA PRO A 22 -35.90 11.25 18.57
C PRO A 22 -36.23 9.84 19.06
N PHE A 23 -35.42 8.84 18.68
CA PHE A 23 -35.44 7.53 19.31
C PHE A 23 -34.12 7.29 20.05
N LEU A 24 -34.25 7.18 21.36
CA LEU A 24 -33.23 6.83 22.36
C LEU A 24 -32.90 5.33 22.33
N PRO A 25 -31.79 4.90 22.98
CA PRO A 25 -31.06 3.70 22.63
C PRO A 25 -31.54 2.45 23.37
N HIS A 26 -31.57 1.30 22.68
CA HIS A 26 -31.69 0.01 23.32
C HIS A 26 -30.33 -0.65 23.59
N ARG A 27 -30.07 -0.72 24.89
CA ARG A 27 -29.23 -1.58 25.71
C ARG A 27 -28.89 -2.97 25.14
N ARG A 28 -27.57 -3.25 25.16
CA ARG A 28 -26.81 -4.49 25.42
C ARG A 28 -27.54 -5.85 25.32
N GLU A 29 -26.94 -6.75 24.55
CA GLU A 29 -26.77 -8.15 24.95
C GLU A 29 -25.37 -8.68 24.63
N HIS A 30 -24.87 -9.49 25.56
CA HIS A 30 -23.57 -10.11 25.60
C HIS A 30 -23.49 -11.36 24.73
N GLY A 31 -22.28 -11.63 24.22
CA GLY A 31 -21.74 -12.98 24.21
C GLY A 31 -21.74 -13.72 22.88
N ARG A 32 -20.57 -13.75 22.23
CA ARG A 32 -19.84 -15.01 21.95
C ARG A 32 -18.49 -14.71 21.31
N LYS A 33 -17.44 -14.80 22.11
CA LYS A 33 -16.08 -15.01 21.62
C LYS A 33 -16.06 -16.37 20.91
N ARG A 34 -15.80 -16.38 19.60
CA ARG A 34 -15.24 -17.56 18.93
C ARG A 34 -13.88 -17.17 18.39
N HIS A 35 -12.90 -17.98 18.75
CA HIS A 35 -11.53 -17.89 18.29
C HIS A 35 -11.49 -17.85 16.76
N CYS A 36 -10.92 -16.79 16.20
CA CYS A 36 -10.39 -16.82 14.84
C CYS A 36 -9.04 -17.53 14.91
N GLY A 37 -9.00 -18.72 14.33
CA GLY A 37 -7.78 -19.43 13.99
C GLY A 37 -6.97 -18.62 12.97
N HIS A 38 -5.66 -18.76 13.10
CA HIS A 38 -4.64 -18.25 12.20
C HIS A 38 -4.91 -18.63 10.73
N ASN A 39 -4.60 -17.74 9.79
CA ASN A 39 -3.64 -18.08 8.73
C ASN A 39 -3.17 -16.87 7.88
N GLU A 40 -1.85 -16.81 7.74
CA GLU A 40 -1.07 -16.42 6.57
C GLU A 40 -1.21 -14.99 6.02
N ALA A 41 -0.64 -14.05 6.76
CA ALA A 41 -0.05 -12.86 6.17
C ALA A 41 1.26 -13.23 5.45
N ALA A 42 1.47 -12.60 4.29
CA ALA A 42 2.62 -12.77 3.41
C ALA A 42 3.95 -12.78 4.17
N HIS A 43 4.61 -13.94 4.13
CA HIS A 43 5.93 -14.16 4.68
C HIS A 43 6.96 -13.49 3.77
N TRP A 44 7.38 -12.28 4.12
CA TRP A 44 8.73 -11.82 3.78
C TRP A 44 9.68 -12.59 4.71
N SER A 45 10.10 -13.78 4.28
CA SER A 45 11.13 -14.54 5.00
C SER A 45 12.39 -13.70 5.09
N LEU A 46 12.68 -13.25 6.31
CA LEU A 46 14.02 -12.99 6.77
C LEU A 46 14.90 -14.21 6.44
N LEU A 47 16.08 -13.92 5.91
CA LEU A 47 17.26 -14.75 6.11
C LEU A 47 17.48 -14.88 7.62
N ASP A 48 17.26 -16.06 8.20
CA ASP A 48 17.91 -16.57 9.42
C ASP A 48 17.49 -18.03 9.65
N ASP A 49 18.42 -18.96 9.43
CA ASP A 49 18.35 -20.34 9.92
C ASP A 49 19.05 -20.40 11.30
N PRO A 50 18.44 -20.98 12.35
CA PRO A 50 19.11 -21.11 13.64
C PRO A 50 19.88 -22.43 13.71
N VAL A 51 21.19 -22.38 13.42
CA VAL A 51 22.10 -23.45 13.87
C VAL A 51 22.48 -23.18 15.32
N GLN A 52 22.11 -24.11 16.21
CA GLN A 52 22.51 -24.09 17.61
C GLN A 52 23.99 -24.49 17.79
N SER A 53 24.69 -23.67 18.63
CA SER A 53 25.89 -23.95 19.46
C SER A 53 27.17 -23.17 19.06
N PRO A 54 28.11 -22.90 19.99
CA PRO A 54 27.97 -22.33 21.34
C PRO A 54 28.89 -21.09 21.58
N ARG A 55 28.44 -20.19 22.48
CA ARG A 55 29.14 -19.12 23.24
C ARG A 55 30.33 -18.35 22.60
N PRO A 56 30.25 -17.01 22.44
CA PRO A 56 31.44 -16.21 22.17
C PRO A 56 32.12 -15.83 23.51
N ARG A 57 33.34 -16.33 23.72
CA ARG A 57 34.36 -15.65 24.52
C ARG A 57 35.49 -15.35 23.54
N PHE A 58 35.48 -14.19 22.89
CA PHE A 58 36.68 -13.54 22.30
C PHE A 58 36.37 -12.18 21.64
N ASP A 59 35.11 -11.81 21.39
CA ASP A 59 34.80 -10.57 20.65
C ASP A 59 34.79 -9.26 21.46
N GLU A 60 34.72 -9.29 22.81
CA GLU A 60 34.57 -8.05 23.60
C GLU A 60 35.76 -7.08 23.56
N LEU A 61 36.96 -7.56 23.19
CA LEU A 61 38.16 -6.72 23.17
C LEU A 61 38.36 -5.97 21.83
N LEU A 62 37.73 -6.42 20.74
CA LEU A 62 37.58 -5.62 19.51
C LEU A 62 36.38 -4.68 19.58
N ILE A 63 35.37 -5.00 20.41
CA ILE A 63 34.14 -4.21 20.60
C ILE A 63 34.39 -2.88 21.33
N LEU A 64 35.43 -2.78 22.18
CA LEU A 64 35.75 -1.55 22.91
C LEU A 64 36.87 -0.71 22.27
N SER A 65 37.65 -1.28 21.34
CA SER A 65 38.76 -0.56 20.69
C SER A 65 38.32 0.34 19.52
N LEU A 66 37.05 0.29 19.11
CA LEU A 66 36.53 1.04 17.95
C LEU A 66 35.91 2.39 18.33
N CYS A 67 35.70 2.69 19.61
CA CYS A 67 35.01 3.90 20.07
C CYS A 67 35.85 5.21 20.03
N SER A 68 37.04 5.22 19.41
CA SER A 68 37.95 6.39 19.45
C SER A 68 38.70 6.68 18.14
N ALA A 69 38.52 5.89 17.09
CA ALA A 69 39.17 6.13 15.80
C ALA A 69 38.11 6.23 14.70
N SER A 70 38.16 7.30 13.90
CA SER A 70 37.32 7.45 12.70
C SER A 70 37.40 6.17 11.86
N MET A 71 36.29 5.44 11.71
CA MET A 71 36.29 4.20 10.93
C MET A 71 36.68 4.48 9.48
N THR A 72 37.54 3.64 8.91
CA THR A 72 37.83 3.74 7.48
C THR A 72 36.63 3.25 6.66
N HIS A 73 36.52 3.74 5.41
CA HIS A 73 35.46 3.33 4.48
C HIS A 73 35.38 1.80 4.33
N GLU A 74 36.53 1.11 4.32
CA GLU A 74 36.60 -0.34 4.20
C GLU A 74 36.11 -1.06 5.47
N GLN A 75 36.44 -0.54 6.66
CA GLN A 75 35.94 -1.09 7.93
C GLN A 75 34.43 -0.95 8.04
N VAL A 76 33.88 0.18 7.60
CA VAL A 76 32.44 0.45 7.54
C VAL A 76 31.73 -0.56 6.65
N LEU A 77 32.22 -0.78 5.42
CA LEU A 77 31.62 -1.72 4.48
C LEU A 77 31.75 -3.17 4.96
N GLU A 78 32.84 -3.53 5.61
CA GLU A 78 33.02 -4.86 6.19
C GLU A 78 32.01 -5.11 7.33
N ALA A 79 31.86 -4.16 8.25
CA ALA A 79 30.87 -4.26 9.31
C ALA A 79 29.43 -4.30 8.77
N TRP A 80 29.13 -3.55 7.70
CA TRP A 80 27.86 -3.60 6.99
C TRP A 80 27.57 -4.97 6.35
N ARG A 81 28.60 -5.61 5.77
CA ARG A 81 28.51 -6.93 5.13
C ARG A 81 28.25 -8.06 6.13
N ARG A 82 28.80 -7.99 7.33
CA ARG A 82 28.55 -8.97 8.40
C ARG A 82 27.08 -9.05 8.83
N GLY A 83 26.28 -8.00 8.60
CA GLY A 83 24.86 -7.99 8.92
C GLY A 83 24.55 -7.95 10.43
N GLY A 84 23.30 -8.26 10.78
CA GLY A 84 22.83 -8.35 12.16
C GLY A 84 23.08 -7.09 13.01
N ALA A 85 23.53 -7.29 14.25
CA ALA A 85 23.80 -6.20 15.19
C ALA A 85 24.94 -5.26 14.71
N SER A 86 25.93 -5.79 13.99
CA SER A 86 27.05 -4.99 13.45
C SER A 86 26.56 -3.94 12.46
N ARG A 87 25.62 -4.33 11.59
CA ARG A 87 24.98 -3.42 10.64
C ARG A 87 24.28 -2.25 11.35
N ASN A 88 23.49 -2.54 12.37
CA ASN A 88 22.75 -1.51 13.10
C ASN A 88 23.70 -0.58 13.87
N ARG A 89 24.79 -1.10 14.44
CA ARG A 89 25.79 -0.28 15.13
C ARG A 89 26.43 0.74 14.18
N VAL A 90 26.88 0.28 13.00
CA VAL A 90 27.45 1.17 11.98
C VAL A 90 26.46 2.27 11.58
N LEU A 91 25.18 1.93 11.39
CA LEU A 91 24.17 2.94 11.06
C LEU A 91 23.95 3.97 12.17
N VAL A 92 24.06 3.57 13.45
CA VAL A 92 23.95 4.49 14.59
C VAL A 92 25.17 5.41 14.64
N GLU A 93 26.37 4.83 14.64
CA GLU A 93 27.64 5.57 14.71
C GLU A 93 27.75 6.59 13.57
N LEU A 94 27.54 6.16 12.32
CA LEU A 94 27.62 7.07 11.17
C LEU A 94 26.53 8.14 11.17
N SER A 95 25.37 7.86 11.78
CA SER A 95 24.29 8.83 11.89
C SER A 95 24.63 9.92 12.89
N GLU A 96 25.30 9.57 13.99
CA GLU A 96 25.78 10.52 15.00
C GLU A 96 26.93 11.39 14.47
N GLU A 97 27.78 10.85 13.58
CA GLU A 97 28.88 11.57 12.94
C GLU A 97 28.44 12.50 11.79
N GLY A 98 27.20 12.36 11.31
CA GLY A 98 26.66 13.16 10.20
C GLY A 98 26.20 12.29 9.03
N ALA A 99 24.93 11.88 9.07
CA ALA A 99 24.34 10.99 8.07
C ALA A 99 24.48 11.49 6.62
N LEU A 100 24.26 12.79 6.38
CA LEU A 100 24.30 13.38 5.04
C LEU A 100 25.72 13.38 4.45
N ASP A 101 26.72 13.76 5.24
CA ASP A 101 28.12 13.83 4.79
C ASP A 101 28.66 12.45 4.43
N TRP A 102 28.37 11.46 5.29
CA TRP A 102 28.72 10.08 5.02
C TRP A 102 27.99 9.54 3.79
N ALA A 103 26.68 9.77 3.69
CA ALA A 103 25.91 9.35 2.53
C ALA A 103 26.44 9.95 1.23
N GLY A 104 26.77 11.26 1.20
CA GLY A 104 27.33 11.94 0.04
C GLY A 104 28.63 11.31 -0.48
N ARG A 105 29.46 10.75 0.41
CA ARG A 105 30.67 9.99 0.02
C ARG A 105 30.33 8.58 -0.46
N LEU A 106 29.39 7.92 0.20
CA LEU A 106 29.01 6.54 -0.07
C LEU A 106 28.24 6.37 -1.39
N VAL A 107 27.45 7.37 -1.81
CA VAL A 107 26.67 7.30 -3.07
C VAL A 107 27.54 7.20 -4.32
N LEU A 108 28.80 7.65 -4.26
CA LEU A 108 29.76 7.53 -5.36
C LEU A 108 30.50 6.17 -5.37
N GLY A 109 30.25 5.33 -4.36
CA GLY A 109 30.94 4.08 -4.15
C GLY A 109 30.33 2.87 -4.88
N PRO A 110 30.82 1.66 -4.55
CA PRO A 110 30.25 0.41 -5.05
C PRO A 110 28.81 0.20 -4.56
N THR A 111 28.11 -0.77 -5.15
CA THR A 111 26.69 -1.05 -4.86
C THR A 111 26.41 -1.18 -3.36
N GLU A 112 27.27 -1.85 -2.60
CA GLU A 112 27.14 -2.00 -1.15
C GLU A 112 27.21 -0.67 -0.41
N ALA A 113 28.09 0.24 -0.85
CA ALA A 113 28.20 1.58 -0.28
C ALA A 113 26.93 2.39 -0.55
N ARG A 114 26.37 2.31 -1.77
CA ARG A 114 25.12 3.00 -2.10
C ARG A 114 23.92 2.46 -1.32
N ARG A 115 23.85 1.15 -1.08
CA ARG A 115 22.84 0.54 -0.18
C ARG A 115 22.98 1.01 1.27
N LEU A 116 24.21 1.10 1.77
CA LEU A 116 24.48 1.67 3.08
C LEU A 116 24.07 3.15 3.13
N ALA A 117 24.42 3.93 2.10
CA ALA A 117 24.04 5.33 1.98
C ALA A 117 22.52 5.50 2.08
N ALA A 118 21.75 4.73 1.30
CA ALA A 118 20.28 4.73 1.38
C ALA A 118 19.79 4.47 2.80
N SER A 119 20.33 3.45 3.47
CA SER A 119 19.93 3.07 4.83
C SER A 119 20.28 4.15 5.87
N LEU A 120 21.40 4.83 5.69
CA LEU A 120 21.85 5.94 6.54
C LEU A 120 20.96 7.18 6.36
N LEU A 121 20.62 7.51 5.11
CA LEU A 121 19.76 8.65 4.78
C LEU A 121 18.37 8.53 5.42
N GLY A 122 17.85 7.33 5.59
CA GLY A 122 16.58 7.07 6.29
C GLY A 122 16.59 7.43 7.78
N ARG A 123 17.76 7.74 8.36
CA ARG A 123 17.95 8.16 9.76
C ARG A 123 18.31 9.64 9.87
N SER A 124 18.39 10.35 8.74
CA SER A 124 18.76 11.76 8.72
C SER A 124 17.68 12.62 9.39
N PRO A 125 18.04 13.53 10.31
CA PRO A 125 17.09 14.51 10.83
C PRO A 125 16.71 15.58 9.79
N HIS A 126 17.44 15.65 8.67
CA HIS A 126 17.23 16.59 7.58
C HIS A 126 16.52 15.87 6.42
N ALA A 127 15.20 15.78 6.50
CA ALA A 127 14.41 14.96 5.59
C ALA A 127 14.49 15.43 4.13
N VAL A 128 14.43 16.75 3.90
CA VAL A 128 14.45 17.32 2.53
C VAL A 128 15.77 17.02 1.81
N ASP A 129 16.90 17.27 2.45
CA ASP A 129 18.22 17.01 1.87
C ASP A 129 18.45 15.51 1.65
N ALA A 130 18.01 14.68 2.61
CA ALA A 130 18.12 13.24 2.50
C ALA A 130 17.25 12.68 1.36
N LEU A 131 16.03 13.21 1.18
CA LEU A 131 15.19 12.88 0.03
C LEU A 131 15.84 13.29 -1.29
N GLY A 132 16.55 14.43 -1.33
CA GLY A 132 17.34 14.85 -2.49
C GLY A 132 18.31 13.76 -2.96
N LEU A 133 19.10 13.19 -2.05
CA LEU A 133 20.03 12.10 -2.37
C LEU A 133 19.31 10.77 -2.65
N LEU A 134 18.25 10.46 -1.91
CA LEU A 134 17.46 9.24 -2.11
C LEU A 134 16.76 9.22 -3.48
N ARG A 135 16.43 10.40 -4.04
CA ARG A 135 15.82 10.53 -5.36
C ARG A 135 16.66 9.87 -6.45
N ASP A 136 17.97 10.01 -6.37
CA ASP A 136 18.86 9.39 -7.36
C ASP A 136 19.02 7.89 -7.09
N LEU A 137 19.10 7.50 -5.82
CA LEU A 137 19.22 6.09 -5.42
C LEU A 137 17.96 5.25 -5.72
N VAL A 138 16.76 5.85 -5.77
CA VAL A 138 15.56 5.13 -6.22
C VAL A 138 15.58 4.83 -7.73
N THR A 139 16.51 5.43 -8.46
CA THR A 139 16.77 5.14 -9.89
C THR A 139 18.03 4.31 -10.13
N ASP A 140 18.70 3.85 -9.06
CA ASP A 140 19.94 3.06 -9.15
C ASP A 140 19.78 1.83 -10.05
N GLU A 141 20.85 1.42 -10.72
CA GLU A 141 20.85 0.21 -11.55
C GLU A 141 20.56 -1.05 -10.72
N ASP A 142 21.08 -1.10 -9.49
CA ASP A 142 20.88 -2.21 -8.57
C ASP A 142 19.51 -2.16 -7.90
N ARG A 143 18.74 -3.25 -8.07
CA ARG A 143 17.37 -3.36 -7.55
C ARG A 143 17.30 -3.20 -6.04
N TYR A 144 18.24 -3.79 -5.30
CA TYR A 144 18.22 -3.76 -3.83
C TYR A 144 18.57 -2.38 -3.29
N THR A 145 19.40 -1.60 -4.00
CA THR A 145 19.65 -0.18 -3.69
C THR A 145 18.38 0.64 -3.86
N ARG A 146 17.64 0.44 -4.96
CA ARG A 146 16.34 1.11 -5.16
C ARG A 146 15.34 0.79 -4.05
N GLU A 147 15.25 -0.48 -3.64
CA GLU A 147 14.37 -0.92 -2.57
C GLU A 147 14.78 -0.32 -1.21
N ALA A 148 16.07 -0.31 -0.88
CA ALA A 148 16.59 0.34 0.32
C ALA A 148 16.31 1.86 0.33
N ALA A 149 16.44 2.53 -0.82
CA ALA A 149 16.19 3.96 -0.94
C ALA A 149 14.69 4.29 -0.74
N ALA A 150 13.79 3.50 -1.34
CA ALA A 150 12.35 3.67 -1.12
C ALA A 150 11.96 3.39 0.35
N GLN A 151 12.57 2.39 0.99
CA GLN A 151 12.37 2.10 2.41
C GLN A 151 12.80 3.28 3.29
N ALA A 152 14.01 3.82 3.04
CA ALA A 152 14.55 4.96 3.76
C ALA A 152 13.69 6.22 3.61
N ALA A 153 13.25 6.53 2.38
CA ALA A 153 12.34 7.64 2.14
C ALA A 153 10.96 7.44 2.80
N GLY A 154 10.48 6.19 2.88
CA GLY A 154 9.31 5.82 3.67
C GLY A 154 9.47 6.12 5.16
N THR A 155 10.61 5.74 5.74
CA THR A 155 10.94 6.07 7.14
C THR A 155 10.99 7.59 7.37
N LEU A 156 11.59 8.35 6.46
CA LEU A 156 11.60 9.81 6.52
C LEU A 156 10.18 10.38 6.46
N LEU A 157 9.32 9.88 5.57
CA LEU A 157 7.92 10.29 5.51
C LEU A 157 7.17 9.98 6.81
N MET A 158 7.46 8.85 7.47
CA MET A 158 6.85 8.52 8.76
C MET A 158 7.25 9.48 9.87
N GLN A 159 8.53 9.86 9.91
CA GLN A 159 9.13 10.64 11.00
C GLN A 159 8.95 12.15 10.79
N HIS A 160 9.10 12.62 9.56
CA HIS A 160 9.14 14.03 9.16
C HIS A 160 8.05 14.33 8.12
N PHE A 161 6.82 13.94 8.43
CA PHE A 161 5.72 13.91 7.46
C PHE A 161 5.51 15.25 6.74
N ASP A 162 5.45 16.35 7.49
CA ASP A 162 5.14 17.68 6.95
C ASP A 162 6.24 18.21 6.01
N GLU A 163 7.50 17.81 6.23
CA GLU A 163 8.64 18.18 5.38
C GLU A 163 8.77 17.26 4.16
N ALA A 164 8.59 15.95 4.36
CA ALA A 164 8.79 14.94 3.33
C ALA A 164 7.63 14.90 2.31
N TYR A 165 6.39 15.10 2.77
CA TYR A 165 5.20 14.96 1.94
C TYR A 165 5.20 15.91 0.71
N PRO A 166 5.49 17.22 0.84
CA PRO A 166 5.55 18.12 -0.32
C PRO A 166 6.61 17.70 -1.36
N VAL A 167 7.78 17.22 -0.90
CA VAL A 167 8.86 16.75 -1.78
C VAL A 167 8.39 15.54 -2.61
N LEU A 168 7.79 14.55 -1.95
CA LEU A 168 7.23 13.37 -2.63
C LEU A 168 6.05 13.71 -3.55
N GLY A 169 5.32 14.79 -3.24
CA GLY A 169 4.31 15.36 -4.12
C GLY A 169 4.84 15.76 -5.50
N THR A 170 6.12 16.13 -5.60
CA THR A 170 6.80 16.42 -6.89
C THR A 170 7.22 15.15 -7.61
N TRP A 171 7.58 14.08 -6.88
CA TRP A 171 8.06 12.82 -7.45
C TRP A 171 6.98 12.04 -8.19
N ARG A 172 5.70 12.21 -7.81
CA ARG A 172 4.58 11.49 -8.44
C ARG A 172 4.37 11.86 -9.92
N THR A 173 4.96 12.95 -10.38
CA THR A 173 4.93 13.39 -11.79
C THR A 173 6.34 13.39 -12.42
N ASP A 174 7.34 12.79 -11.76
CA ASP A 174 8.71 12.74 -12.28
C ASP A 174 8.73 11.97 -13.62
N PRO A 175 9.53 12.41 -14.62
CA PRO A 175 9.65 11.70 -15.90
C PRO A 175 10.09 10.24 -15.75
N SER A 176 10.92 9.93 -14.75
CA SER A 176 11.39 8.59 -14.45
C SER A 176 10.28 7.73 -13.83
N PRO A 177 9.91 6.60 -14.45
CA PRO A 177 8.95 5.68 -13.85
C PRO A 177 9.47 5.04 -12.56
N LEU A 178 10.80 4.98 -12.36
CA LEU A 178 11.38 4.45 -11.13
C LEU A 178 11.15 5.39 -9.93
N VAL A 179 11.22 6.70 -10.16
CA VAL A 179 10.89 7.72 -9.13
C VAL A 179 9.40 7.67 -8.80
N ARG A 180 8.52 7.62 -9.82
CA ARG A 180 7.07 7.48 -9.60
C ARG A 180 6.72 6.18 -8.87
N ARG A 181 7.35 5.06 -9.24
CA ARG A 181 7.23 3.78 -8.51
C ARG A 181 7.67 3.92 -7.05
N ALA A 182 8.74 4.68 -6.78
CA ALA A 182 9.22 4.87 -5.43
C ALA A 182 8.16 5.56 -4.55
N VAL A 183 7.45 6.57 -5.06
CA VAL A 183 6.35 7.23 -4.32
C VAL A 183 5.32 6.21 -3.82
N VAL A 184 4.98 5.23 -4.67
CA VAL A 184 4.04 4.16 -4.29
C VAL A 184 4.59 3.34 -3.12
N LEU A 185 5.83 2.88 -3.22
CA LEU A 185 6.44 2.05 -2.18
C LEU A 185 6.63 2.83 -0.87
N ILE A 186 7.09 4.08 -0.97
CA ILE A 186 7.24 5.01 0.14
C ILE A 186 5.91 5.19 0.88
N SER A 187 4.81 5.36 0.14
CA SER A 187 3.47 5.46 0.72
C SER A 187 3.04 4.19 1.45
N GLY A 188 3.43 3.02 0.94
CA GLY A 188 3.20 1.73 1.62
C GLY A 188 4.01 1.60 2.90
N VAL A 189 5.30 1.97 2.88
CA VAL A 189 6.15 1.96 4.08
C VAL A 189 5.64 2.93 5.14
N ALA A 190 5.13 4.09 4.73
CA ALA A 190 4.62 5.11 5.64
C ALA A 190 3.20 4.86 6.15
N ALA A 191 2.53 3.81 5.68
CA ALA A 191 1.21 3.43 6.15
C ALA A 191 1.27 2.93 7.61
N ASP A 192 0.46 3.54 8.46
CA ASP A 192 0.39 3.23 9.89
C ASP A 192 -1.06 3.37 10.37
N ALA A 193 -1.64 2.25 10.80
CA ALA A 193 -3.02 2.18 11.32
C ALA A 193 -3.23 3.05 12.58
N MET A 194 -2.16 3.37 13.31
CA MET A 194 -2.22 4.27 14.47
C MET A 194 -2.25 5.75 14.08
N ARG A 195 -2.09 6.06 12.78
CA ARG A 195 -2.08 7.42 12.21
C ARG A 195 -3.14 7.56 11.12
N PRO A 196 -4.45 7.49 11.47
CA PRO A 196 -5.54 7.61 10.49
C PRO A 196 -5.55 8.98 9.80
N ASP A 197 -4.99 10.02 10.44
CA ASP A 197 -4.79 11.36 9.86
C ASP A 197 -3.97 11.33 8.55
N ARG A 198 -3.17 10.29 8.34
CA ARG A 198 -2.29 10.14 7.17
C ARG A 198 -2.95 9.41 5.99
N ALA A 199 -4.08 8.74 6.18
CA ALA A 199 -4.72 7.94 5.14
C ALA A 199 -4.97 8.74 3.86
N ARG A 200 -5.71 9.85 4.00
CA ARG A 200 -6.09 10.71 2.86
C ARG A 200 -4.89 11.38 2.18
N PRO A 201 -3.92 11.98 2.89
CA PRO A 201 -2.67 12.44 2.26
C PRO A 201 -1.95 11.36 1.46
N LEU A 202 -1.76 10.16 2.01
CA LEU A 202 -1.09 9.07 1.30
C LEU A 202 -1.86 8.66 0.04
N LEU A 203 -3.18 8.55 0.11
CA LEU A 203 -4.03 8.24 -1.05
C LEU A 203 -3.95 9.34 -2.13
N ARG A 204 -3.84 10.62 -1.73
CA ARG A 204 -3.63 11.74 -2.66
C ARG A 204 -2.26 11.72 -3.36
N LEU A 205 -1.22 11.14 -2.75
CA LEU A 205 0.05 10.94 -3.46
C LEU A 205 -0.11 9.92 -4.60
N LEU A 206 -0.97 8.93 -4.41
CA LEU A 206 -1.17 7.83 -5.36
C LEU A 206 -2.16 8.14 -6.48
N ASP A 207 -3.08 9.08 -6.27
CA ASP A 207 -4.16 9.40 -7.22
C ASP A 207 -3.67 9.62 -8.67
N PRO A 208 -2.62 10.44 -8.95
CA PRO A 208 -2.14 10.62 -10.32
C PRO A 208 -1.49 9.35 -10.92
N LEU A 209 -1.04 8.43 -10.07
CA LEU A 209 -0.35 7.21 -10.48
C LEU A 209 -1.31 6.08 -10.87
N LEU A 210 -2.61 6.21 -10.57
CA LEU A 210 -3.63 5.22 -10.95
C LEU A 210 -3.80 5.07 -12.46
N ALA A 211 -3.50 6.13 -13.23
CA ALA A 211 -3.54 6.08 -14.69
C ALA A 211 -2.19 5.68 -15.32
N ASP A 212 -1.14 5.50 -14.52
CA ASP A 212 0.20 5.18 -15.01
C ASP A 212 0.23 3.77 -15.63
N ARG A 213 0.56 3.70 -16.92
CA ARG A 213 0.60 2.45 -17.69
C ARG A 213 1.93 1.73 -17.59
N VAL A 214 2.96 2.35 -17.03
CA VAL A 214 4.28 1.72 -16.88
C VAL A 214 4.16 0.56 -15.90
N ARG A 215 4.59 -0.63 -16.35
CA ARG A 215 4.39 -1.89 -15.64
C ARG A 215 4.95 -1.85 -14.21
N GLU A 216 6.11 -1.23 -14.03
CA GLU A 216 6.82 -1.13 -12.76
C GLU A 216 6.02 -0.30 -11.74
N VAL A 217 5.39 0.81 -12.17
CA VAL A 217 4.53 1.67 -11.34
C VAL A 217 3.22 0.95 -11.04
N ARG A 218 2.56 0.43 -12.08
CA ARG A 218 1.30 -0.30 -11.97
C ARG A 218 1.40 -1.49 -11.00
N ASN A 219 2.43 -2.31 -11.13
CA ASN A 219 2.58 -3.49 -10.27
C ASN A 219 2.80 -3.09 -8.80
N ALA A 220 3.61 -2.06 -8.55
CA ALA A 220 3.79 -1.52 -7.20
C ALA A 220 2.47 -0.98 -6.64
N LEU A 221 1.71 -0.24 -7.44
CA LEU A 221 0.47 0.39 -7.00
C LEU A 221 -0.60 -0.64 -6.68
N GLY A 222 -0.78 -1.64 -7.54
CA GLY A 222 -1.69 -2.76 -7.27
C GLY A 222 -1.32 -3.50 -5.98
N GLY A 223 -0.02 -3.74 -5.73
CA GLY A 223 0.45 -4.37 -4.49
C GLY A 223 0.16 -3.52 -3.27
N VAL A 224 0.73 -2.31 -3.20
CA VAL A 224 0.64 -1.42 -2.03
C VAL A 224 -0.81 -1.04 -1.71
N LEU A 225 -1.62 -0.73 -2.71
CA LEU A 225 -3.02 -0.34 -2.50
C LEU A 225 -3.84 -1.52 -1.97
N ALA A 226 -3.68 -2.71 -2.55
CA ALA A 226 -4.49 -3.88 -2.22
C ALA A 226 -4.09 -4.56 -0.91
N THR A 227 -2.82 -4.48 -0.50
CA THR A 227 -2.34 -5.16 0.70
C THR A 227 -2.06 -4.17 1.83
N THR A 228 -1.12 -3.26 1.64
CA THR A 228 -0.58 -2.43 2.73
C THR A 228 -1.56 -1.34 3.14
N LEU A 229 -2.03 -0.52 2.19
CA LEU A 229 -2.93 0.58 2.50
C LEU A 229 -4.32 0.09 2.90
N PHE A 230 -4.88 -0.90 2.18
CA PHE A 230 -6.20 -1.44 2.53
C PHE A 230 -6.22 -2.06 3.93
N ALA A 231 -5.11 -2.68 4.36
CA ALA A 231 -5.01 -3.21 5.73
C ALA A 231 -4.89 -2.09 6.78
N ALA A 232 -4.14 -1.02 6.50
CA ALA A 232 -3.94 0.08 7.43
C ALA A 232 -5.16 1.01 7.55
N TYR A 233 -5.84 1.29 6.43
CA TYR A 233 -6.90 2.29 6.33
C TYR A 233 -8.13 1.75 5.57
N PRO A 234 -8.81 0.72 6.10
CA PRO A 234 -9.79 -0.05 5.34
C PRO A 234 -10.99 0.78 4.86
N ASP A 235 -11.50 1.69 5.69
CA ASP A 235 -12.64 2.52 5.34
C ASP A 235 -12.25 3.66 4.38
N ASP A 236 -11.16 4.38 4.64
CA ASP A 236 -10.67 5.46 3.75
C ASP A 236 -10.30 4.94 2.36
N VAL A 237 -9.59 3.80 2.29
CA VAL A 237 -9.23 3.17 1.02
C VAL A 237 -10.49 2.73 0.28
N PHE A 238 -11.47 2.13 0.98
CA PHE A 238 -12.71 1.74 0.34
C PHE A 238 -13.51 2.94 -0.21
N GLU A 239 -13.52 4.07 0.52
CA GLU A 239 -14.16 5.30 0.08
C GLU A 239 -13.50 5.83 -1.21
N GLU A 240 -12.18 5.95 -1.25
CA GLU A 240 -11.45 6.41 -2.44
C GLU A 240 -11.60 5.42 -3.61
N LEU A 241 -11.58 4.11 -3.38
CA LEU A 241 -11.86 3.10 -4.41
C LEU A 241 -13.29 3.24 -4.97
N THR A 242 -14.26 3.59 -4.13
CA THR A 242 -15.64 3.85 -4.56
C THR A 242 -15.70 5.10 -5.43
N TYR A 243 -14.97 6.14 -5.08
CA TYR A 243 -14.84 7.35 -5.91
C TYR A 243 -14.16 7.04 -7.25
N TRP A 244 -12.99 6.39 -7.24
CA TRP A 244 -12.23 6.03 -8.45
C TRP A 244 -12.97 5.03 -9.36
N SER A 245 -13.92 4.26 -8.83
CA SER A 245 -14.79 3.37 -9.63
C SER A 245 -15.66 4.09 -10.67
N THR A 246 -15.74 5.43 -10.59
CA THR A 246 -16.46 6.28 -11.55
C THR A 246 -15.60 6.74 -12.73
N SER A 247 -14.30 6.39 -12.74
CA SER A 247 -13.37 6.74 -13.81
C SER A 247 -13.69 6.01 -15.12
N TYR A 248 -13.37 6.66 -16.25
CA TYR A 248 -13.41 6.04 -17.58
C TYR A 248 -12.07 5.41 -18.00
N ASP A 249 -11.00 5.64 -17.23
CA ASP A 249 -9.69 5.06 -17.50
C ASP A 249 -9.64 3.60 -17.03
N GLU A 250 -9.32 2.69 -17.96
CA GLU A 250 -9.29 1.25 -17.68
C GLU A 250 -8.19 0.82 -16.70
N GLN A 251 -7.09 1.56 -16.59
CA GLN A 251 -6.02 1.29 -15.64
C GLN A 251 -6.47 1.64 -14.23
N VAL A 252 -7.16 2.76 -14.07
CA VAL A 252 -7.79 3.15 -12.80
C VAL A 252 -8.79 2.07 -12.38
N LEU A 253 -9.71 1.67 -13.27
CA LEU A 253 -10.69 0.62 -12.98
C LEU A 253 -10.06 -0.74 -12.70
N TRP A 254 -8.94 -1.06 -13.36
CA TRP A 254 -8.15 -2.26 -13.08
C TRP A 254 -7.60 -2.23 -11.65
N HIS A 255 -7.02 -1.10 -11.21
CA HIS A 255 -6.56 -0.94 -9.82
C HIS A 255 -7.69 -1.06 -8.82
N VAL A 256 -8.84 -0.45 -9.11
CA VAL A 256 -10.03 -0.53 -8.25
C VAL A 256 -10.44 -1.99 -8.06
N ALA A 257 -10.59 -2.74 -9.15
CA ALA A 257 -10.97 -4.15 -9.09
C ALA A 257 -9.92 -4.99 -8.33
N THR A 258 -8.63 -4.82 -8.65
CA THR A 258 -7.55 -5.54 -7.98
C THR A 258 -7.50 -5.29 -6.48
N ALA A 259 -7.65 -4.03 -6.04
CA ALA A 259 -7.66 -3.69 -4.62
C ALA A 259 -8.89 -4.25 -3.90
N LEU A 260 -10.08 -4.10 -4.49
CA LEU A 260 -11.31 -4.67 -3.92
C LEU A 260 -11.28 -6.20 -3.83
N GLY A 261 -10.53 -6.87 -4.70
CA GLY A 261 -10.26 -8.31 -4.61
C GLY A 261 -9.58 -8.75 -3.32
N ARG A 262 -8.93 -7.82 -2.61
CA ARG A 262 -8.25 -8.03 -1.32
C ARG A 262 -8.98 -7.35 -0.16
N ALA A 263 -10.21 -6.89 -0.37
CA ALA A 263 -10.97 -6.22 0.68
C ALA A 263 -11.17 -7.14 1.90
N PRO A 264 -11.07 -6.62 3.13
CA PRO A 264 -11.37 -7.39 4.34
C PRO A 264 -12.80 -7.94 4.34
N ALA A 265 -13.04 -9.05 5.05
CA ALA A 265 -14.33 -9.71 5.09
C ALA A 265 -15.49 -8.78 5.51
N GLY A 266 -15.25 -7.83 6.41
CA GLY A 266 -16.24 -6.82 6.83
C GLY A 266 -16.66 -5.85 5.72
N ILE A 267 -15.83 -5.66 4.69
CA ILE A 267 -16.08 -4.76 3.55
C ILE A 267 -16.55 -5.54 2.31
N ALA A 268 -16.37 -6.87 2.26
CA ALA A 268 -16.64 -7.70 1.08
C ALA A 268 -18.00 -7.46 0.41
N ARG A 269 -19.09 -7.31 1.19
CA ARG A 269 -20.43 -6.98 0.63
C ARG A 269 -20.45 -5.63 -0.08
N ARG A 270 -19.83 -4.61 0.50
CA ARG A 270 -19.70 -3.26 -0.11
C ARG A 270 -18.80 -3.32 -1.34
N ALA A 271 -17.70 -4.09 -1.28
CA ALA A 271 -16.80 -4.33 -2.41
C ALA A 271 -17.53 -4.95 -3.61
N LEU A 272 -18.40 -5.93 -3.39
CA LEU A 272 -19.21 -6.53 -4.47
C LEU A 272 -20.12 -5.54 -5.17
N ILE A 273 -20.68 -4.56 -4.45
CA ILE A 273 -21.50 -3.50 -5.06
C ILE A 273 -20.66 -2.66 -6.03
N VAL A 274 -19.43 -2.30 -5.63
CA VAL A 274 -18.53 -1.53 -6.49
C VAL A 274 -18.05 -2.38 -7.67
N LEU A 275 -17.68 -3.65 -7.44
CA LEU A 275 -17.30 -4.58 -8.50
C LEU A 275 -18.44 -4.82 -9.51
N ARG A 276 -19.71 -4.79 -9.07
CA ARG A 276 -20.88 -4.86 -9.96
C ARG A 276 -21.01 -3.66 -10.89
N ARG A 277 -20.60 -2.49 -10.43
CA ARG A 277 -20.51 -1.28 -11.27
C ARG A 277 -19.34 -1.40 -12.24
N VAL A 278 -18.16 -1.75 -11.74
CA VAL A 278 -16.94 -1.89 -12.56
C VAL A 278 -17.11 -2.99 -13.63
N SER A 279 -17.92 -4.02 -13.37
CA SER A 279 -18.20 -5.09 -14.34
C SER A 279 -19.03 -4.66 -15.55
N LEU A 280 -19.71 -3.50 -15.50
CA LEU A 280 -20.41 -2.94 -16.65
C LEU A 280 -19.48 -2.44 -17.75
N HIS A 281 -18.18 -2.29 -17.47
CA HIS A 281 -17.22 -1.88 -18.47
C HIS A 281 -16.80 -3.09 -19.33
N ASP A 282 -17.14 -3.06 -20.61
CA ASP A 282 -16.92 -4.17 -21.57
C ASP A 282 -15.45 -4.48 -21.88
N ARG A 283 -14.52 -3.61 -21.47
CA ARG A 283 -13.11 -3.77 -21.79
C ARG A 283 -12.56 -5.04 -21.15
N ARG A 284 -11.99 -5.93 -21.98
CA ARG A 284 -11.39 -7.21 -21.57
C ARG A 284 -10.39 -7.04 -20.41
N TYR A 285 -9.62 -5.95 -20.42
CA TYR A 285 -8.63 -5.66 -19.38
C TYR A 285 -9.27 -5.50 -17.99
N VAL A 286 -10.37 -4.75 -17.91
CA VAL A 286 -11.14 -4.51 -16.67
C VAL A 286 -11.90 -5.76 -16.26
N ARG A 287 -12.60 -6.44 -17.20
CA ARG A 287 -13.32 -7.69 -16.91
C ARG A 287 -12.40 -8.73 -16.29
N GLY A 288 -11.21 -8.94 -16.85
CA GLY A 288 -10.23 -9.86 -16.29
C GLY A 288 -9.77 -9.49 -14.88
N ALA A 289 -9.73 -8.20 -14.53
CA ALA A 289 -9.43 -7.75 -13.17
C ALA A 289 -10.57 -8.06 -12.20
N VAL A 290 -11.82 -7.77 -12.60
CA VAL A 290 -13.02 -8.08 -11.81
C VAL A 290 -13.13 -9.58 -11.56
N THR A 291 -12.91 -10.41 -12.58
CA THR A 291 -12.99 -11.86 -12.43
C THR A 291 -11.97 -12.41 -11.43
N ARG A 292 -10.72 -11.89 -11.47
CA ARG A 292 -9.70 -12.24 -10.46
C ARG A 292 -10.07 -11.71 -9.06
N ALA A 293 -10.64 -10.51 -8.99
CA ALA A 293 -11.08 -9.94 -7.73
C ALA A 293 -12.18 -10.79 -7.06
N LEU A 294 -13.14 -11.28 -7.83
CA LEU A 294 -14.19 -12.18 -7.34
C LEU A 294 -13.60 -13.52 -6.86
N ALA A 295 -12.65 -14.09 -7.60
CA ALA A 295 -11.95 -15.31 -7.18
C ALA A 295 -11.21 -15.11 -5.85
N HIS A 296 -10.43 -14.02 -5.71
CA HIS A 296 -9.74 -13.70 -4.47
C HIS A 296 -10.70 -13.45 -3.29
N LEU A 297 -11.78 -12.69 -3.49
CA LEU A 297 -12.78 -12.47 -2.44
C LEU A 297 -13.48 -13.77 -2.03
N SER A 298 -13.68 -14.70 -2.97
CA SER A 298 -14.33 -15.98 -2.68
C SER A 298 -13.51 -16.84 -1.72
N ALA A 299 -12.17 -16.72 -1.74
CA ALA A 299 -11.29 -17.44 -0.82
C ALA A 299 -11.54 -17.03 0.64
N SER A 300 -11.93 -15.78 0.89
CA SER A 300 -12.22 -15.26 2.23
C SER A 300 -13.72 -15.20 2.57
N CYS A 301 -14.59 -15.09 1.58
CA CYS A 301 -16.03 -14.88 1.75
C CYS A 301 -16.85 -15.70 0.72
N PRO A 302 -16.73 -17.04 0.70
CA PRO A 302 -17.27 -17.89 -0.35
C PRO A 302 -18.80 -17.79 -0.47
N ASP A 303 -19.52 -17.76 0.65
CA ASP A 303 -20.99 -17.69 0.65
C ASP A 303 -21.52 -16.38 0.07
N VAL A 304 -20.89 -15.26 0.42
CA VAL A 304 -21.29 -13.92 -0.02
C VAL A 304 -21.03 -13.78 -1.52
N VAL A 305 -19.85 -14.18 -1.99
CA VAL A 305 -19.49 -14.12 -3.40
C VAL A 305 -20.32 -15.11 -4.21
N GLY A 306 -20.52 -16.33 -3.72
CA GLY A 306 -21.32 -17.36 -4.38
C GLY A 306 -22.79 -16.96 -4.53
N ALA A 307 -23.37 -16.25 -3.56
CA ALA A 307 -24.73 -15.70 -3.68
C ALA A 307 -24.83 -14.62 -4.76
N GLU A 308 -23.84 -13.74 -4.85
CA GLU A 308 -23.82 -12.68 -5.86
C GLU A 308 -23.56 -13.23 -7.27
N LEU A 309 -22.63 -14.19 -7.42
CA LEU A 309 -22.37 -14.85 -8.70
C LEU A 309 -23.60 -15.60 -9.23
N ARG A 310 -24.39 -16.24 -8.36
CA ARG A 310 -25.66 -16.86 -8.77
C ARG A 310 -26.65 -15.85 -9.36
N ARG A 311 -26.75 -14.66 -8.76
CA ARG A 311 -27.57 -13.57 -9.32
C ARG A 311 -27.03 -13.08 -10.66
N TRP A 312 -25.71 -12.99 -10.81
CA TRP A 312 -25.09 -12.55 -12.06
C TRP A 312 -25.23 -13.58 -13.19
N LEU A 313 -25.45 -14.86 -12.89
CA LEU A 313 -25.77 -15.87 -13.90
C LEU A 313 -27.16 -15.67 -14.53
N GLU A 314 -28.06 -14.99 -13.83
CA GLU A 314 -29.40 -14.64 -14.30
C GLU A 314 -29.44 -13.28 -15.02
N ASP A 315 -28.32 -12.54 -15.01
CA ASP A 315 -28.16 -11.21 -15.58
C ASP A 315 -27.44 -11.30 -16.93
N GLU A 316 -28.12 -10.95 -18.03
CA GLU A 316 -27.61 -11.09 -19.39
C GLU A 316 -26.29 -10.35 -19.61
N ASP A 317 -26.11 -9.19 -18.98
CA ASP A 317 -24.89 -8.37 -19.13
C ASP A 317 -23.70 -8.98 -18.39
N ARG A 318 -23.94 -9.86 -17.41
CA ARG A 318 -22.91 -10.34 -16.46
C ARG A 318 -22.69 -11.84 -16.48
N VAL A 319 -23.56 -12.61 -17.16
CA VAL A 319 -23.50 -14.07 -17.19
C VAL A 319 -22.16 -14.61 -17.66
N VAL A 320 -21.54 -13.97 -18.66
CA VAL A 320 -20.21 -14.37 -19.17
C VAL A 320 -19.15 -14.21 -18.10
N LEU A 321 -19.12 -13.05 -17.42
CA LEU A 321 -18.16 -12.77 -16.35
C LEU A 321 -18.37 -13.70 -15.16
N ALA A 322 -19.62 -13.96 -14.77
CA ALA A 322 -19.95 -14.87 -13.68
C ALA A 322 -19.45 -16.30 -13.96
N ARG A 323 -19.62 -16.79 -15.18
CA ARG A 323 -19.09 -18.11 -15.61
C ARG A 323 -17.56 -18.14 -15.57
N GLU A 324 -16.89 -17.09 -16.06
CA GLU A 324 -15.43 -17.00 -15.97
C GLU A 324 -14.93 -16.96 -14.52
N ALA A 325 -15.64 -16.28 -13.62
CA ALA A 325 -15.30 -16.22 -12.20
C ALA A 325 -15.43 -17.60 -11.54
N LEU A 326 -16.55 -18.27 -11.76
CA LEU A 326 -16.79 -19.62 -11.24
C LEU A 326 -15.77 -20.64 -11.78
N GLY A 327 -15.39 -20.51 -13.06
CA GLY A 327 -14.33 -21.33 -13.65
C GLY A 327 -13.01 -21.19 -12.89
N ARG A 328 -12.57 -19.96 -12.62
CA ARG A 328 -11.36 -19.69 -11.83
C ARG A 328 -11.45 -20.20 -10.39
N ILE A 329 -12.59 -19.99 -9.74
CA ILE A 329 -12.80 -20.50 -8.37
C ILE A 329 -12.71 -22.03 -8.35
N GLY A 330 -13.25 -22.71 -9.36
CA GLY A 330 -13.15 -24.16 -9.50
C GLY A 330 -11.71 -24.65 -9.73
N GLU A 331 -10.94 -23.96 -10.57
CA GLU A 331 -9.51 -24.23 -10.83
C GLU A 331 -8.64 -24.02 -9.57
N ASP A 332 -8.88 -22.93 -8.83
CA ASP A 332 -8.14 -22.62 -7.59
C ASP A 332 -8.42 -23.68 -6.50
N VAL A 333 -9.63 -24.26 -6.47
CA VAL A 333 -10.00 -25.37 -5.57
C VAL A 333 -9.40 -26.72 -6.00
N THR A 334 -8.98 -26.88 -7.27
CA THR A 334 -8.40 -28.14 -7.79
C THR A 334 -6.87 -28.18 -7.83
N THR A 335 -6.18 -27.14 -7.34
CA THR A 335 -4.71 -27.09 -7.21
C THR A 335 -4.26 -27.91 -5.95
N PRO A 336 -3.19 -28.73 -5.99
CA PRO A 336 -3.08 -29.92 -5.14
C PRO A 336 -2.76 -29.59 -3.66
N GLY A 337 -3.66 -29.99 -2.76
CA GLY A 337 -3.40 -30.00 -1.31
C GLY A 337 -4.62 -29.76 -0.40
N LEU A 338 -5.73 -29.23 -0.92
CA LEU A 338 -6.93 -28.94 -0.13
C LEU A 338 -8.15 -29.66 -0.72
N ALA A 339 -8.92 -30.34 0.14
CA ALA A 339 -10.10 -31.10 -0.26
C ALA A 339 -11.16 -30.16 -0.87
N PRO A 340 -11.84 -30.56 -1.96
CA PRO A 340 -12.80 -29.72 -2.64
C PRO A 340 -14.03 -29.46 -1.76
N VAL A 341 -14.31 -28.17 -1.52
CA VAL A 341 -15.58 -27.74 -0.92
C VAL A 341 -16.67 -27.96 -1.96
N ARG A 342 -17.58 -28.90 -1.68
CA ARG A 342 -18.75 -29.14 -2.52
C ARG A 342 -19.67 -27.93 -2.43
N LEU A 343 -19.80 -27.18 -3.53
CA LEU A 343 -20.93 -26.29 -3.73
C LEU A 343 -22.17 -27.17 -3.94
N SER A 344 -23.01 -27.27 -2.92
CA SER A 344 -24.31 -27.95 -2.99
C SER A 344 -25.17 -27.27 -4.07
N ARG A 345 -25.66 -28.09 -5.00
CA ARG A 345 -26.51 -27.70 -6.13
C ARG A 345 -27.82 -27.07 -5.71
#